data_AF-A0A1R3FV76-F1
#
_entry.id   AF-A0A1R3FV76-F1
#
_cell.length_a   1.000
_cell.length_b   1.000
_cell.length_c   1.000
_cell.angle_alpha   90.00
_cell.angle_beta   90.00
_cell.angle_gamma   90.00
#
_symmetry.space_group_name_H-M   'P 1'
#
loop_
_entity.id
_entity.type
_entity.pdbx_description
1 polymer ?
#
loop_
_entity_poly.entity_id
_entity_poly.type
_entity_poly.pdbx_seq_one_letter_code
_entity_poly.pdbx_strand_id
1 'polypeptide(L)'
;MLINEMKSGVLTTMLVHVSLCSSRKSTHCLAQDKDLSLLDTFTVKGFRTWQKVNSGVNCPLLGHIGKGHNSPHQVAVRSCELLMKKAQHIDIVFSRQTSKEIENNRIRLKASIDCIRWLAFQGCAFRSHDEGPSSKNRGNFTEIIKLLGSYNERVDKVVLENAPGNAKYTSHVVQKEILHILASKVRKVIREEIGDAKFHVKDTAALTLKNEICGVLSLHNLLVENMRGQGYDGASNMRGEWHGLQALFLNDCPFAYYVHCFAHRLQLALVAASKDEVHVHGFLIN
;
A
#
# COMPACT_ATOMS: atom_id res chain seq x y z
N MET A 1 -20.65 1.96 -15.74
CA MET A 1 -20.30 3.28 -16.31
C MET A 1 -18.97 3.81 -15.76
N LEU A 2 -18.88 4.20 -14.48
CA LEU A 2 -17.67 4.78 -13.85
C LEU A 2 -16.40 3.91 -13.88
N ILE A 3 -16.52 2.59 -13.73
CA ILE A 3 -15.37 1.68 -13.84
C ILE A 3 -14.90 1.56 -15.30
N ASN A 4 -15.81 1.67 -16.28
CA ASN A 4 -15.46 1.65 -17.70
C ASN A 4 -14.82 2.98 -18.13
N GLU A 5 -15.28 4.11 -17.59
CA GLU A 5 -14.60 5.41 -17.74
C GLU A 5 -13.20 5.37 -17.11
N MET A 6 -13.07 4.84 -15.88
CA MET A 6 -11.76 4.61 -15.28
C MET A 6 -10.92 3.59 -16.07
N LYS A 7 -11.47 2.59 -16.77
CA LYS A 7 -10.64 1.78 -17.68
C LYS A 7 -10.05 2.64 -18.80
N SER A 8 -10.83 3.56 -19.38
CA SER A 8 -10.31 4.44 -20.43
C SER A 8 -9.22 5.43 -19.94
N GLY A 9 -9.28 5.90 -18.68
CA GLY A 9 -8.31 6.90 -18.16
C GLY A 9 -7.41 6.48 -16.98
N VAL A 10 -7.61 5.32 -16.35
CA VAL A 10 -6.75 4.73 -15.30
C VAL A 10 -5.78 3.71 -15.89
N LEU A 11 -6.03 3.23 -17.12
CA LEU A 11 -4.94 2.66 -17.89
C LEU A 11 -3.76 3.66 -18.01
N THR A 12 -3.99 4.97 -17.88
CA THR A 12 -2.97 6.04 -17.81
C THR A 12 -2.00 5.96 -16.61
N THR A 13 -2.22 5.14 -15.57
CA THR A 13 -1.30 5.10 -14.40
C THR A 13 -1.15 3.73 -13.73
N MET A 14 -1.67 2.65 -14.31
CA MET A 14 -1.65 1.36 -13.63
C MET A 14 -0.78 0.33 -14.32
N LEU A 15 0.36 0.06 -13.69
CA LEU A 15 1.15 -1.16 -13.89
C LEU A 15 0.22 -2.38 -13.91
N VAL A 16 0.10 -3.00 -15.09
CA VAL A 16 -0.36 -4.37 -15.26
C VAL A 16 0.77 -5.27 -14.75
N HIS A 17 0.72 -5.58 -13.46
CA HIS A 17 1.53 -6.66 -12.89
C HIS A 17 0.64 -7.91 -12.89
N VAL A 18 0.63 -8.66 -13.99
CA VAL A 18 0.11 -10.04 -13.98
C VAL A 18 1.18 -10.89 -13.29
N SER A 19 1.09 -10.97 -11.96
CA SER A 19 1.75 -12.03 -11.20
C SER A 19 0.72 -13.08 -10.84
N LEU A 20 0.83 -14.24 -11.48
CA LEU A 20 0.34 -15.50 -10.95
C LEU A 20 1.24 -15.89 -9.78
N CYS A 21 0.80 -15.73 -8.53
CA CYS A 21 0.97 -16.74 -7.46
C CYS A 21 0.24 -16.33 -6.15
N SER A 22 -0.12 -17.36 -5.39
CA SER A 22 -1.08 -17.41 -4.27
C SER A 22 -0.44 -17.22 -2.89
N SER A 23 -1.16 -16.53 -1.98
CA SER A 23 -1.33 -16.69 -0.50
C SER A 23 -0.16 -17.26 0.34
N ARG A 24 0.27 -16.69 1.48
CA ARG A 24 -0.49 -16.38 2.71
C ARG A 24 0.25 -15.35 3.59
N LYS A 25 -0.54 -14.59 4.35
CA LYS A 25 -0.14 -13.68 5.43
C LYS A 25 0.38 -14.45 6.65
N SER A 26 1.37 -13.89 7.35
CA SER A 26 1.33 -13.82 8.81
C SER A 26 1.92 -12.48 9.29
N THR A 27 1.13 -11.81 10.11
CA THR A 27 1.41 -10.54 10.78
C THR A 27 2.14 -10.83 12.08
N HIS A 28 3.31 -10.23 12.28
CA HIS A 28 3.81 -9.95 13.62
C HIS A 28 4.33 -8.50 13.66
N CYS A 29 3.47 -7.62 14.17
CA CYS A 29 3.85 -6.31 14.65
C CYS A 29 4.38 -6.49 16.07
N LEU A 30 5.69 -6.34 16.28
CA LEU A 30 6.24 -6.03 17.59
C LEU A 30 7.23 -4.87 17.40
N ALA A 31 6.97 -3.81 18.15
CA ALA A 31 7.66 -2.52 18.06
C ALA A 31 9.15 -2.65 18.39
N GLN A 32 9.96 -1.84 17.69
CA GLN A 32 11.41 -1.75 17.86
C GLN A 32 11.82 -1.07 19.17
N ASP A 33 12.81 -1.71 19.81
CA ASP A 33 13.98 -1.20 20.55
C ASP A 33 13.89 0.04 21.44
N LYS A 34 14.13 -0.19 22.74
CA LYS A 34 15.13 0.51 23.58
C LYS A 34 15.34 -0.25 24.90
N ASP A 35 16.60 -0.65 25.16
CA ASP A 35 17.15 -1.33 26.35
C ASP A 35 16.44 -2.61 26.86
N LEU A 36 16.82 -3.76 26.27
CA LEU A 36 16.26 -5.09 26.56
C LEU A 36 16.78 -5.78 27.83
N SER A 37 17.80 -5.27 28.52
CA SER A 37 18.52 -6.05 29.55
C SER A 37 17.67 -6.37 30.80
N LEU A 38 16.77 -5.48 31.19
CA LEU A 38 15.90 -5.64 32.37
C LEU A 38 14.55 -6.28 32.08
N LEU A 39 14.03 -6.14 30.85
CA LEU A 39 12.74 -6.73 30.45
C LEU A 39 12.84 -8.26 30.43
N ASP A 40 13.92 -8.76 29.83
CA ASP A 40 14.20 -10.19 29.64
C ASP A 40 14.35 -10.96 30.97
N THR A 41 14.78 -10.27 32.02
CA THR A 41 15.00 -10.85 33.36
C THR A 41 13.69 -11.23 34.06
N PHE A 42 12.62 -10.45 33.90
CA PHE A 42 11.35 -10.68 34.60
C PHE A 42 10.30 -11.42 33.76
N THR A 43 10.51 -11.57 32.45
CA THR A 43 9.55 -12.23 31.54
C THR A 43 10.07 -13.55 30.94
N VAL A 44 11.35 -13.64 30.56
CA VAL A 44 11.87 -14.78 29.78
C VAL A 44 12.87 -15.62 30.57
N LYS A 45 13.92 -15.00 31.14
CA LYS A 45 15.03 -15.71 31.80
C LYS A 45 14.75 -16.08 33.26
N GLY A 46 13.77 -15.41 33.86
CA GLY A 46 13.41 -15.55 35.27
C GLY A 46 14.36 -14.80 36.21
N PHE A 47 13.79 -14.16 37.23
CA PHE A 47 14.56 -13.42 38.22
C PHE A 47 15.14 -14.38 39.26
N ARG A 48 16.47 -14.39 39.42
CA ARG A 48 17.17 -15.34 40.32
C ARG A 48 17.58 -14.73 41.66
N THR A 49 17.41 -13.43 41.84
CA THR A 49 17.95 -12.69 43.00
C THR A 49 16.84 -12.22 43.95
N TRP A 50 15.83 -13.06 44.19
CA TRP A 50 14.68 -12.79 45.07
C TRP A 50 15.07 -12.35 46.48
N GLN A 51 16.19 -12.87 47.01
CA GLN A 51 16.74 -12.46 48.30
C GLN A 51 17.08 -10.97 48.41
N LYS A 52 17.26 -10.25 47.29
CA LYS A 52 17.60 -8.82 47.25
C LYS A 52 16.38 -7.90 47.06
N VAL A 53 15.17 -8.44 47.08
CA VAL A 53 13.94 -7.64 46.89
C VAL A 53 13.71 -6.65 48.03
N ASN A 54 14.22 -6.94 49.23
CA ASN A 54 14.09 -6.05 50.39
C ASN A 54 15.34 -5.17 50.63
N SER A 55 16.27 -5.08 49.67
CA SER A 55 17.52 -4.32 49.81
C SER A 55 17.36 -2.79 49.69
N GLY A 56 16.21 -2.25 50.08
CA GLY A 56 15.90 -0.82 50.05
C GLY A 56 16.15 -0.20 48.67
N VAL A 57 16.98 0.84 48.61
CA VAL A 57 17.29 1.60 47.37
C VAL A 57 17.95 0.74 46.28
N ASN A 58 18.61 -0.36 46.66
CA ASN A 58 19.25 -1.30 45.72
C ASN A 58 18.32 -2.43 45.28
N CYS A 59 17.02 -2.33 45.59
CA CYS A 59 16.03 -3.32 45.17
C CYS A 59 15.94 -3.38 43.64
N PRO A 60 16.13 -4.56 43.01
CA PRO A 60 16.02 -4.71 41.56
C PRO A 60 14.64 -4.36 41.00
N LEU A 61 13.58 -4.46 41.80
CA LEU A 61 12.23 -4.03 41.40
C LEU A 61 12.14 -2.51 41.28
N LEU A 62 12.79 -1.74 42.17
CA LEU A 62 12.85 -0.27 42.03
C LEU A 62 13.62 0.13 40.77
N GLY A 63 14.66 -0.65 40.41
CA GLY A 63 15.36 -0.51 39.13
C GLY A 63 14.46 -0.78 37.92
N HIS A 64 13.63 -1.83 37.97
CA HIS A 64 12.65 -2.17 36.93
C HIS A 64 11.53 -1.13 36.79
N ILE A 65 10.97 -0.64 37.91
CA ILE A 65 9.98 0.44 37.93
C ILE A 65 10.54 1.68 37.23
N GLY A 66 11.84 1.93 37.40
CA GLY A 66 12.54 3.08 36.82
C GLY A 66 12.11 4.40 37.45
N LYS A 67 12.91 5.45 37.26
CA LYS A 67 12.69 6.76 37.92
C LYS A 67 11.77 7.71 37.14
N GLY A 68 11.41 7.39 35.89
CA GLY A 68 10.71 8.32 35.00
C GLY A 68 9.39 7.76 34.43
N HIS A 69 8.52 8.66 34.00
CA HIS A 69 7.19 8.36 33.44
C HIS A 69 7.17 7.57 32.13
N ASN A 70 8.33 7.41 31.50
CA ASN A 70 8.54 6.65 30.27
C ASN A 70 9.34 5.35 30.52
N SER A 71 9.48 4.92 31.78
CA SER A 71 10.08 3.61 32.05
C SER A 71 9.20 2.48 31.46
N PRO A 72 9.79 1.35 31.06
CA PRO A 72 9.03 0.22 30.52
C PRO A 72 7.90 -0.23 31.45
N HIS A 73 8.16 -0.26 32.77
CA HIS A 73 7.15 -0.61 33.77
C HIS A 73 6.01 0.40 33.81
N GLN A 74 6.28 1.71 33.89
CA GLN A 74 5.22 2.72 33.97
C GLN A 74 4.39 2.78 32.66
N VAL A 75 5.01 2.54 31.51
CA VAL A 75 4.30 2.41 30.23
C VAL A 75 3.39 1.17 30.23
N ALA A 76 3.88 0.04 30.74
CA ALA A 76 3.08 -1.19 30.85
C ALA A 76 1.91 -1.04 31.83
N VAL A 77 2.14 -0.42 33.00
CA VAL A 77 1.08 -0.12 33.98
C VAL A 77 0.02 0.79 33.37
N ARG A 78 0.42 1.88 32.71
CA ARG A 78 -0.51 2.79 32.01
C ARG A 78 -1.29 2.07 30.91
N SER A 79 -0.63 1.19 30.16
CA SER A 79 -1.29 0.39 29.13
C SER A 79 -2.33 -0.57 29.73
N CYS A 80 -2.02 -1.18 30.87
CA CYS A 80 -2.95 -2.02 31.62
C CYS A 80 -4.14 -1.21 32.15
N GLU A 81 -3.89 -0.04 32.75
CA GLU A 81 -4.95 0.87 33.21
C GLU A 81 -5.88 1.32 32.08
N LEU A 82 -5.31 1.62 30.89
CA LEU A 82 -6.10 1.95 29.69
C LEU A 82 -6.90 0.74 29.19
N LEU A 83 -6.32 -0.46 29.21
CA LEU A 83 -7.01 -1.69 28.84
C LEU A 83 -8.20 -1.98 29.77
N MET A 84 -8.08 -1.66 31.06
CA MET A 84 -9.18 -1.86 32.02
C MET A 84 -10.32 -0.84 31.83
N LYS A 85 -10.09 0.29 31.16
CA LYS A 85 -11.11 1.29 30.85
C LYS A 85 -11.94 0.87 29.64
N LYS A 86 -12.87 -0.07 29.85
CA LYS A 86 -13.79 -0.59 28.81
C LYS A 86 -14.47 0.50 27.98
N ALA A 87 -14.85 1.62 28.59
CA ALA A 87 -15.45 2.75 27.88
C ALA A 87 -14.58 3.35 26.76
N GLN A 88 -13.27 3.09 26.73
CA GLN A 88 -12.33 3.59 25.72
C GLN A 88 -11.96 2.51 24.69
N HIS A 89 -12.54 1.30 24.80
CA HIS A 89 -12.30 0.25 23.83
C HIS A 89 -12.82 0.65 22.45
N ILE A 90 -12.12 0.21 21.41
CA ILE A 90 -12.33 0.69 20.05
C ILE A 90 -13.74 0.37 19.54
N ASP A 91 -14.25 -0.82 19.81
CA ASP A 91 -15.61 -1.26 19.51
C ASP A 91 -16.68 -0.38 20.18
N ILE A 92 -16.46 -0.01 21.44
CA ILE A 92 -17.34 0.88 22.20
C ILE A 92 -17.28 2.30 21.63
N VAL A 93 -16.09 2.80 21.29
CA VAL A 93 -15.93 4.13 20.67
C VAL A 93 -16.60 4.16 19.29
N PHE A 94 -16.47 3.10 18.49
CA PHE A 94 -17.11 3.00 17.18
C PHE A 94 -18.64 2.95 17.29
N SER A 95 -19.19 2.21 18.25
CA SER A 95 -20.63 2.12 18.46
C SER A 95 -21.25 3.37 19.09
N ARG A 96 -20.46 4.19 19.79
CA ARG A 96 -20.90 5.46 20.38
C ARG A 96 -21.05 6.61 19.37
N GLN A 97 -20.55 6.47 18.15
CA GLN A 97 -20.64 7.53 17.15
C GLN A 97 -22.10 7.83 16.83
N THR A 98 -22.44 9.12 16.86
CA THR A 98 -23.77 9.57 16.47
C THR A 98 -23.98 9.37 14.98
N SER A 99 -25.25 9.16 14.56
CA SER A 99 -25.60 9.07 13.14
C SER A 99 -25.12 10.30 12.35
N LYS A 100 -25.10 11.48 13.00
CA LYS A 100 -24.61 12.72 12.40
C LYS A 100 -23.11 12.71 12.16
N GLU A 101 -22.31 12.22 13.11
CA GLU A 101 -20.87 12.07 12.92
C GLU A 101 -20.55 11.08 11.80
N ILE A 102 -21.26 9.94 11.75
CA ILE A 102 -21.11 8.95 10.68
C ILE A 102 -21.43 9.58 9.31
N GLU A 103 -22.51 10.35 9.22
CA GLU A 103 -22.89 11.07 8.01
C GLU A 103 -21.80 12.07 7.59
N ASN A 104 -21.35 12.92 8.51
CA ASN A 104 -20.32 13.93 8.26
C ASN A 104 -18.99 13.29 7.80
N ASN A 105 -18.59 12.17 8.41
CA ASN A 105 -17.41 11.41 8.02
C ASN A 105 -17.54 10.85 6.60
N ARG A 106 -18.72 10.31 6.24
CA ARG A 106 -18.99 9.81 4.88
C ARG A 106 -18.95 10.91 3.83
N ILE A 107 -19.54 12.07 4.10
CA ILE A 107 -19.52 13.22 3.18
C ILE A 107 -18.08 13.64 2.88
N ARG A 108 -17.26 13.78 3.93
CA ARG A 108 -15.86 14.18 3.81
C ARG A 108 -15.01 13.16 3.05
N LEU A 109 -15.17 11.89 3.39
CA LEU A 109 -14.46 10.81 2.70
C LEU A 109 -14.86 10.73 1.23
N LYS A 110 -16.16 10.90 0.92
CA LYS A 110 -16.65 10.92 -0.45
C LYS A 110 -16.05 12.07 -1.26
N ALA A 111 -16.04 13.29 -0.72
CA ALA A 111 -15.41 14.44 -1.37
C ALA A 111 -13.91 14.19 -1.64
N SER A 112 -13.21 13.59 -0.68
CA SER A 112 -11.78 13.25 -0.82
C SER A 112 -11.55 12.20 -1.91
N ILE A 113 -12.37 11.14 -1.95
CA ILE A 113 -12.31 10.09 -2.98
C ILE A 113 -12.60 10.66 -4.36
N ASP A 114 -13.64 11.49 -4.50
CA ASP A 114 -14.02 12.08 -5.79
C ASP A 114 -12.93 13.02 -6.32
N CYS A 115 -12.32 13.82 -5.45
CA CYS A 115 -11.17 14.67 -5.79
C CYS A 115 -9.96 13.84 -6.26
N ILE A 116 -9.56 12.82 -5.48
CA ILE A 116 -8.43 11.93 -5.83
C ILE A 116 -8.70 11.20 -7.14
N ARG A 117 -9.93 10.71 -7.33
CA ARG A 117 -10.34 10.04 -8.57
C ARG A 117 -10.17 10.97 -9.76
N TRP A 118 -10.65 12.21 -9.64
CA TRP A 118 -10.55 13.20 -10.71
C TRP A 118 -9.09 13.54 -11.03
N LEU A 119 -8.27 13.82 -10.00
CA LEU A 119 -6.86 14.14 -10.18
C LEU A 119 -6.08 12.99 -10.81
N ALA A 120 -6.30 11.77 -10.34
CA ALA A 120 -5.67 10.57 -10.89
C ALA A 120 -6.08 10.34 -12.35
N PHE A 121 -7.36 10.51 -12.66
CA PHE A 121 -7.89 10.34 -14.01
C PHE A 121 -7.29 11.36 -14.99
N GLN A 122 -7.08 12.60 -14.54
CA GLN A 122 -6.47 13.67 -15.34
C GLN A 122 -4.93 13.66 -15.34
N GLY A 123 -4.29 12.71 -14.63
CA GLY A 123 -2.83 12.70 -14.47
C GLY A 123 -2.27 13.94 -13.77
N CYS A 124 -3.10 14.65 -12.99
CA CYS A 124 -2.73 15.91 -12.36
C CYS A 124 -1.99 15.66 -11.03
N ALA A 125 -0.99 16.49 -10.74
CA ALA A 125 -0.33 16.49 -9.44
C ALA A 125 -1.33 16.81 -8.32
N PHE A 126 -1.21 16.13 -7.17
CA PHE A 126 -2.17 16.29 -6.08
C PHE A 126 -1.82 17.48 -5.18
N ARG A 127 -0.52 17.78 -5.08
CA ARG A 127 0.08 18.68 -4.08
C ARG A 127 0.88 19.77 -4.76
N SER A 128 1.04 20.91 -4.09
CA SER A 128 1.98 21.98 -4.46
C SER A 128 3.22 21.97 -3.57
N HIS A 129 4.18 22.85 -3.86
CA HIS A 129 5.34 23.08 -3.00
C HIS A 129 4.97 23.71 -1.65
N ASP A 130 3.90 24.52 -1.60
CA ASP A 130 3.43 25.20 -0.40
C ASP A 130 1.92 25.03 -0.22
N GLU A 131 1.54 24.20 0.77
CA GLU A 131 0.16 23.95 1.17
C GLU A 131 -0.26 24.77 2.42
N GLY A 132 0.58 25.72 2.82
CA GLY A 132 0.34 26.61 3.95
C GLY A 132 -0.90 27.49 3.75
N PRO A 133 -1.56 27.92 4.84
CA PRO A 133 -2.80 28.71 4.77
C PRO A 133 -2.62 30.07 4.07
N SER A 134 -1.41 30.63 4.09
CA SER A 134 -1.05 31.88 3.40
C SER A 134 -0.75 31.70 1.91
N SER A 135 -0.66 30.46 1.42
CA SER A 135 -0.38 30.20 0.01
C SER A 135 -1.58 30.55 -0.86
N LYS A 136 -1.32 31.21 -1.99
CA LYS A 136 -2.34 31.52 -3.01
C LYS A 136 -2.86 30.25 -3.70
N ASN A 137 -2.07 29.18 -3.72
CA ASN A 137 -2.44 27.89 -4.32
C ASN A 137 -1.87 26.75 -3.46
N ARG A 138 -2.74 26.12 -2.68
CA ARG A 138 -2.39 25.06 -1.72
C ARG A 138 -2.36 23.66 -2.35
N GLY A 139 -2.22 23.60 -3.67
CA GLY A 139 -2.20 22.36 -4.45
C GLY A 139 -3.59 21.92 -4.88
N ASN A 140 -3.62 21.15 -5.97
CA ASN A 140 -4.86 20.83 -6.68
C ASN A 140 -5.88 20.08 -5.79
N PHE A 141 -5.42 19.18 -4.92
CA PHE A 141 -6.32 18.47 -4.01
C PHE A 141 -7.06 19.43 -3.08
N THR A 142 -6.32 20.33 -2.43
CA THR A 142 -6.90 21.30 -1.49
C THR A 142 -7.84 22.27 -2.20
N GLU A 143 -7.44 22.79 -3.36
CA GLU A 143 -8.26 23.75 -4.12
C GLU A 143 -9.53 23.11 -4.70
N ILE A 144 -9.48 21.86 -5.15
CA ILE A 144 -10.70 21.13 -5.58
C ILE A 144 -11.64 20.88 -4.39
N ILE A 145 -11.11 20.55 -3.21
CA ILE A 145 -11.96 20.35 -2.03
C ILE A 145 -12.64 21.68 -1.62
N LYS A 146 -11.92 22.81 -1.66
CA LYS A 146 -12.53 24.13 -1.47
C LYS A 146 -13.61 24.43 -2.50
N LEU A 147 -13.35 24.13 -3.77
CA LEU A 147 -14.32 24.28 -4.85
C LEU A 147 -15.58 23.45 -4.55
N LEU A 148 -15.45 22.18 -4.17
CA LEU A 148 -16.57 21.33 -3.80
C LEU A 148 -17.36 21.88 -2.60
N GLY A 149 -16.69 22.47 -1.62
CA GLY A 149 -17.32 23.17 -0.50
C GLY A 149 -18.13 24.38 -0.96
N SER A 150 -17.60 25.18 -1.89
CA SER A 150 -18.28 26.38 -2.39
C SER A 150 -19.63 26.11 -3.08
N TYR A 151 -19.79 24.92 -3.68
CA TYR A 151 -21.05 24.49 -4.29
C TYR A 151 -21.96 23.68 -3.35
N ASN A 152 -21.45 23.24 -2.19
CA ASN A 152 -22.18 22.36 -1.31
C ASN A 152 -21.87 22.64 0.16
N GLU A 153 -22.79 23.34 0.82
CA GLU A 153 -22.69 23.72 2.24
C GLU A 153 -22.49 22.50 3.17
N ARG A 154 -23.06 21.34 2.84
CA ARG A 154 -22.86 20.12 3.65
C ARG A 154 -21.43 19.59 3.56
N VAL A 155 -20.79 19.76 2.40
CA VAL A 155 -19.38 19.40 2.20
C VAL A 155 -18.50 20.43 2.90
N ASP A 156 -18.76 21.72 2.70
CA ASP A 156 -17.99 22.82 3.29
C ASP A 156 -17.87 22.68 4.82
N LYS A 157 -19.01 22.43 5.50
CA LYS A 157 -19.09 22.24 6.95
C LYS A 157 -18.25 21.10 7.51
N VAL A 158 -17.73 20.20 6.67
CA VAL A 158 -17.04 18.99 7.13
C VAL A 158 -15.66 18.80 6.53
N VAL A 159 -15.16 19.66 5.63
CA VAL A 159 -13.85 19.48 4.96
C VAL A 159 -12.79 20.46 5.48
N LEU A 160 -11.52 20.13 5.22
CA LEU A 160 -10.36 20.99 5.51
C LEU A 160 -10.32 21.53 6.94
N GLU A 161 -10.37 22.86 7.13
CA GLU A 161 -10.32 23.51 8.43
C GLU A 161 -11.53 23.19 9.31
N ASN A 162 -12.68 22.83 8.72
CA ASN A 162 -13.89 22.42 9.44
C ASN A 162 -13.89 20.95 9.88
N ALA A 163 -12.88 20.16 9.47
CA ALA A 163 -12.79 18.76 9.84
C ALA A 163 -12.14 18.56 11.23
N PRO A 164 -12.67 17.66 12.09
CA PRO A 164 -12.12 17.37 13.41
C PRO A 164 -10.73 16.72 13.32
N GLY A 165 -9.78 17.31 14.07
CA GLY A 165 -8.43 16.77 14.25
C GLY A 165 -7.71 16.49 12.92
N ASN A 166 -7.24 15.25 12.77
CA ASN A 166 -6.46 14.81 11.60
C ASN A 166 -7.31 14.30 10.45
N ALA A 167 -8.64 14.31 10.59
CA ALA A 167 -9.53 13.76 9.58
C ALA A 167 -9.78 14.75 8.43
N LYS A 168 -8.78 15.57 8.07
CA LYS A 168 -8.76 16.45 6.89
C LYS A 168 -8.42 15.69 5.60
N TYR A 169 -7.75 14.53 5.74
CA TYR A 169 -7.28 13.67 4.65
C TYR A 169 -6.33 14.35 3.65
N THR A 170 -5.70 15.45 4.07
CA THR A 170 -4.73 16.20 3.27
C THR A 170 -3.32 15.61 3.32
N SER A 171 -3.06 14.60 4.15
CA SER A 171 -1.74 13.96 4.24
C SER A 171 -1.44 13.13 2.98
N HIS A 172 -0.18 13.19 2.53
CA HIS A 172 0.29 12.40 1.39
C HIS A 172 0.11 10.89 1.60
N VAL A 173 0.21 10.41 2.85
CA VAL A 173 0.04 8.99 3.18
C VAL A 173 -1.40 8.58 2.89
N VAL A 174 -2.37 9.32 3.42
CA VAL A 174 -3.81 9.05 3.23
C VAL A 174 -4.20 9.16 1.75
N GLN A 175 -3.73 10.18 1.05
CA GLN A 175 -3.99 10.35 -0.38
C GLN A 175 -3.46 9.16 -1.20
N LYS A 176 -2.24 8.69 -0.90
CA LYS A 176 -1.64 7.50 -1.55
C LYS A 176 -2.40 6.22 -1.21
N GLU A 177 -2.87 6.05 0.01
CA GLU A 177 -3.68 4.90 0.41
C GLU A 177 -5.01 4.84 -0.36
N ILE A 178 -5.73 5.96 -0.45
CA ILE A 178 -6.98 6.04 -1.23
C ILE A 178 -6.69 5.75 -2.70
N LEU A 179 -5.64 6.35 -3.27
CA LEU A 179 -5.22 6.10 -4.64
C LEU A 179 -4.90 4.60 -4.86
N HIS A 180 -4.20 3.97 -3.92
CA HIS A 180 -3.88 2.54 -3.97
C HIS A 180 -5.14 1.66 -3.92
N ILE A 181 -6.13 2.02 -3.11
CA ILE A 181 -7.42 1.31 -3.04
C ILE A 181 -8.17 1.42 -4.36
N LEU A 182 -8.26 2.62 -4.93
CA LEU A 182 -8.88 2.84 -6.25
C LEU A 182 -8.18 1.99 -7.31
N ALA A 183 -6.85 2.04 -7.31
CA ALA A 183 -6.00 1.23 -8.16
C ALA A 183 -6.32 -0.27 -8.03
N SER A 184 -6.35 -0.78 -6.81
CA SER A 184 -6.64 -2.19 -6.53
C SER A 184 -8.01 -2.62 -7.05
N LYS A 185 -9.03 -1.76 -6.90
CA LYS A 185 -10.38 -2.01 -7.43
C LYS A 185 -10.40 -2.08 -8.95
N VAL A 186 -9.71 -1.17 -9.64
CA VAL A 186 -9.62 -1.18 -11.11
C VAL A 186 -8.94 -2.45 -11.60
N ARG A 187 -7.78 -2.83 -11.01
CA ARG A 187 -7.09 -4.08 -11.34
C ARG A 187 -7.96 -5.31 -11.11
N LYS A 188 -8.72 -5.34 -10.01
CA LYS A 188 -9.62 -6.44 -9.70
C LYS A 188 -10.66 -6.63 -10.80
N VAL A 189 -11.30 -5.55 -11.26
CA VAL A 189 -12.32 -5.64 -12.33
C VAL A 189 -11.70 -6.09 -13.65
N ILE A 190 -10.54 -5.53 -14.03
CA ILE A 190 -9.84 -5.96 -15.26
C ILE A 190 -9.50 -7.46 -15.19
N ARG A 191 -9.02 -7.94 -14.04
CA ARG A 191 -8.72 -9.35 -13.83
C ARG A 191 -9.98 -10.23 -13.91
N GLU A 192 -11.09 -9.79 -13.32
CA GLU A 192 -12.37 -10.52 -13.37
C GLU A 192 -12.91 -10.60 -14.81
N GLU A 193 -12.66 -9.59 -15.64
CA GLU A 193 -13.09 -9.57 -17.05
C GLU A 193 -12.25 -10.46 -17.96
N ILE A 194 -10.93 -10.48 -17.77
CA ILE A 194 -10.04 -11.40 -18.49
C ILE A 194 -10.25 -12.84 -18.00
N GLY A 195 -10.55 -13.00 -16.70
CA GLY A 195 -10.72 -14.29 -16.05
C GLY A 195 -9.41 -15.09 -15.97
N ASP A 196 -9.54 -16.41 -15.79
CA ASP A 196 -8.43 -17.36 -15.84
C ASP A 196 -8.29 -17.98 -17.25
N ALA A 197 -8.62 -17.20 -18.28
CA ALA A 197 -8.56 -17.64 -19.67
C ALA A 197 -7.13 -18.09 -20.04
N LYS A 198 -7.01 -19.26 -20.65
CA LYS A 198 -5.75 -19.79 -21.18
C LYS A 198 -5.74 -19.56 -22.67
N PHE A 199 -4.69 -18.89 -23.15
CA PHE A 199 -4.49 -18.62 -24.56
C PHE A 199 -3.43 -19.57 -25.10
N HIS A 200 -3.76 -20.29 -26.16
CA HIS A 200 -2.82 -21.15 -26.85
C HIS A 200 -2.01 -20.32 -27.84
N VAL A 201 -0.69 -20.42 -27.77
CA VAL A 201 0.23 -19.76 -28.71
C VAL A 201 0.91 -20.82 -29.56
N LYS A 202 1.00 -20.57 -30.87
CA LYS A 202 1.58 -21.52 -31.84
C LYS A 202 3.08 -21.74 -31.60
N ASP A 203 3.79 -20.68 -31.24
CA ASP A 203 5.21 -20.68 -30.92
C ASP A 203 5.53 -19.57 -29.92
N THR A 204 6.78 -19.53 -29.46
CA THR A 204 7.28 -18.55 -28.49
C THR A 204 8.02 -17.39 -29.15
N ALA A 205 7.88 -17.19 -30.48
CA ALA A 205 8.49 -16.04 -31.13
C ALA A 205 7.85 -14.74 -30.61
N ALA A 206 8.66 -13.70 -30.41
CA ALA A 206 8.21 -12.43 -29.85
C ALA A 206 7.04 -11.81 -30.64
N LEU A 207 7.08 -11.93 -31.98
CA LEU A 207 6.03 -11.41 -32.85
C LEU A 207 4.71 -12.16 -32.67
N THR A 208 4.76 -13.49 -32.59
CA THR A 208 3.59 -14.34 -32.32
C THR A 208 2.98 -13.97 -30.96
N LEU A 209 3.81 -13.88 -29.92
CA LEU A 209 3.37 -13.48 -28.58
C LEU A 209 2.73 -12.09 -28.57
N LYS A 210 3.31 -11.12 -29.28
CA LYS A 210 2.72 -9.77 -29.40
C LYS A 210 1.33 -9.83 -30.02
N ASN A 211 1.19 -10.50 -31.16
CA ASN A 211 -0.08 -10.57 -31.88
C ASN A 211 -1.18 -11.21 -31.04
N GLU A 212 -0.87 -12.31 -30.35
CA GLU A 212 -1.80 -12.99 -29.46
C GLU A 212 -2.21 -12.10 -28.27
N ILE A 213 -1.24 -11.45 -27.61
CA ILE A 213 -1.53 -10.51 -26.51
C ILE A 213 -2.40 -9.35 -27.01
N CYS A 214 -2.10 -8.76 -28.16
CA CYS A 214 -2.92 -7.71 -28.77
C CYS A 214 -4.34 -8.20 -29.06
N GLY A 215 -4.50 -9.43 -29.54
CA GLY A 215 -5.81 -10.05 -29.78
C GLY A 215 -6.63 -10.18 -28.50
N VAL A 216 -6.01 -10.67 -27.41
CA VAL A 216 -6.65 -10.78 -26.10
C VAL A 216 -7.04 -9.41 -25.55
N LEU A 217 -6.13 -8.44 -25.60
CA LEU A 217 -6.41 -7.09 -25.13
C LEU A 217 -7.57 -6.47 -25.91
N SER A 218 -7.58 -6.62 -27.24
CA SER A 218 -8.65 -6.13 -28.11
C SER A 218 -10.00 -6.77 -27.80
N LEU A 219 -10.04 -8.09 -27.53
CA LEU A 219 -11.25 -8.81 -27.15
C LEU A 219 -11.92 -8.22 -25.90
N HIS A 220 -11.13 -7.70 -24.97
CA HIS A 220 -11.60 -7.07 -23.73
C HIS A 220 -11.69 -5.54 -23.82
N ASN A 221 -11.61 -4.94 -25.02
CA ASN A 221 -11.58 -3.49 -25.24
C ASN A 221 -10.46 -2.78 -24.46
N LEU A 222 -9.32 -3.44 -24.29
CA LEU A 222 -8.11 -2.88 -23.70
C LEU A 222 -7.17 -2.47 -24.85
N LEU A 223 -6.99 -1.18 -25.04
CA LEU A 223 -6.17 -0.66 -26.13
C LEU A 223 -4.68 -0.70 -25.74
N VAL A 224 -3.82 -1.18 -26.65
CA VAL A 224 -2.36 -1.31 -26.44
C VAL A 224 -1.70 0.05 -26.15
N GLU A 225 -2.16 1.10 -26.84
CA GLU A 225 -1.76 2.50 -26.64
C GLU A 225 -2.00 3.02 -25.22
N ASN A 226 -2.92 2.39 -24.48
CA ASN A 226 -3.22 2.76 -23.11
C ASN A 226 -2.35 2.00 -22.09
N MET A 227 -1.53 1.02 -22.51
CA MET A 227 -0.63 0.31 -21.59
C MET A 227 0.42 1.25 -21.00
N ARG A 228 0.76 1.05 -19.73
CA ARG A 228 1.79 1.85 -19.02
C ARG A 228 2.90 1.02 -18.40
N GLY A 229 2.80 -0.29 -18.52
CA GLY A 229 3.83 -1.19 -18.03
C GLY A 229 3.68 -2.55 -18.67
N GLN A 230 4.83 -3.20 -18.85
CA GLN A 230 4.95 -4.55 -19.35
C GLN A 230 5.93 -5.31 -18.46
N GLY A 231 5.57 -6.51 -18.03
CA GLY A 231 6.36 -7.29 -17.08
C GLY A 231 6.58 -8.71 -17.57
N TYR A 232 7.83 -9.04 -17.92
CA TYR A 232 8.19 -10.36 -18.47
C TYR A 232 9.44 -10.94 -17.78
N ASP A 233 9.71 -12.22 -18.06
CA ASP A 233 10.94 -12.88 -17.62
C ASP A 233 12.17 -12.44 -18.43
N GLY A 234 13.33 -13.03 -18.12
CA GLY A 234 14.60 -12.68 -18.75
C GLY A 234 14.90 -13.42 -20.04
N ALA A 235 13.95 -14.12 -20.65
CA ALA A 235 14.19 -14.86 -21.88
C ALA A 235 14.46 -13.90 -23.06
N SER A 236 15.32 -14.30 -24.00
CA SER A 236 15.79 -13.44 -25.09
C SER A 236 14.65 -12.92 -26.00
N ASN A 237 13.65 -13.77 -26.26
CA ASN A 237 12.41 -13.42 -26.95
C ASN A 237 11.50 -12.46 -26.17
N MET A 238 11.71 -12.28 -24.86
CA MET A 238 10.94 -11.36 -24.02
C MET A 238 11.70 -10.04 -23.80
N ARG A 239 12.91 -10.11 -23.22
CA ARG A 239 13.75 -8.94 -22.84
C ARG A 239 14.55 -8.33 -23.99
N GLY A 240 14.59 -8.99 -25.16
CA GLY A 240 15.44 -8.61 -26.28
C GLY A 240 15.23 -7.16 -26.69
N GLU A 241 16.32 -6.41 -26.83
CA GLU A 241 16.30 -4.97 -27.07
C GLU A 241 15.76 -4.58 -28.46
N TRP A 242 15.93 -5.45 -29.44
CA TRP A 242 15.59 -5.17 -30.85
C TRP A 242 14.38 -5.97 -31.33
N HIS A 243 14.32 -7.25 -30.98
CA HIS A 243 13.31 -8.20 -31.44
C HIS A 243 12.61 -8.94 -30.29
N GLY A 244 12.86 -8.53 -29.05
CA GLY A 244 12.13 -9.06 -27.90
C GLY A 244 10.73 -8.47 -27.81
N LEU A 245 9.83 -9.17 -27.13
CA LEU A 245 8.46 -8.75 -26.89
C LEU A 245 8.40 -7.33 -26.27
N GLN A 246 9.31 -7.06 -25.34
CA GLN A 246 9.51 -5.73 -24.74
C GLN A 246 9.66 -4.64 -25.80
N ALA A 247 10.59 -4.82 -26.73
CA ALA A 247 10.92 -3.83 -27.74
C ALA A 247 9.76 -3.63 -28.71
N LEU A 248 9.09 -4.72 -29.08
CA LEU A 248 7.94 -4.66 -29.99
C LEU A 248 6.76 -3.89 -29.39
N PHE A 249 6.49 -4.01 -28.09
CA PHE A 249 5.46 -3.21 -27.42
C PHE A 249 5.92 -1.78 -27.13
N LEU A 250 7.20 -1.57 -26.86
CA LEU A 250 7.73 -0.22 -26.64
C LEU A 250 7.69 0.62 -27.92
N ASN A 251 7.86 -0.01 -29.09
CA ASN A 251 7.69 0.65 -30.39
C ASN A 251 6.24 1.10 -30.65
N ASP A 252 5.25 0.30 -30.24
CA ASP A 252 3.83 0.65 -30.40
C ASP A 252 3.35 1.61 -29.31
N CYS A 253 3.85 1.46 -28.09
CA CYS A 253 3.48 2.26 -26.92
C CYS A 253 4.75 2.67 -26.14
N PRO A 254 5.34 3.85 -26.45
CA PRO A 254 6.56 4.33 -25.80
C PRO A 254 6.45 4.53 -24.27
N PHE A 255 5.22 4.60 -23.75
CA PHE A 255 4.94 4.78 -22.32
C PHE A 255 4.77 3.46 -21.56
N ALA A 256 4.83 2.31 -22.24
CA ALA A 256 4.74 0.98 -21.62
C ALA A 256 6.11 0.54 -21.08
N TYR A 257 6.47 1.02 -19.89
CA TYR A 257 7.77 0.72 -19.28
C TYR A 257 7.95 -0.78 -19.01
N TYR A 258 9.10 -1.30 -19.37
CA TYR A 258 9.45 -2.68 -19.07
C TYR A 258 9.95 -2.85 -17.64
N VAL A 259 9.41 -3.87 -16.96
CA VAL A 259 9.82 -4.30 -15.64
C VAL A 259 10.19 -5.77 -15.70
N HIS A 260 11.46 -6.09 -15.43
CA HIS A 260 11.90 -7.48 -15.37
C HIS A 260 11.29 -8.18 -14.14
N CYS A 261 10.73 -9.37 -14.35
CA CYS A 261 10.01 -10.12 -13.33
C CYS A 261 10.86 -10.35 -12.06
N PHE A 262 10.44 -9.76 -10.93
CA PHE A 262 11.15 -9.86 -9.65
C PHE A 262 11.28 -11.29 -9.14
N ALA A 263 10.26 -12.13 -9.32
CA ALA A 263 10.31 -13.54 -8.90
C ALA A 263 11.42 -14.28 -9.65
N HIS A 264 11.54 -14.05 -10.96
CA HIS A 264 12.59 -14.64 -11.76
C HIS A 264 13.98 -14.08 -11.39
N ARG A 265 14.09 -12.78 -11.13
CA ARG A 265 15.36 -12.17 -10.62
C ARG A 265 15.80 -12.78 -9.30
N LEU A 266 14.86 -12.95 -8.37
CA LEU A 266 15.14 -13.53 -7.06
C LEU A 266 15.59 -14.98 -7.22
N GLN A 267 14.90 -15.76 -8.07
CA GLN A 267 15.29 -17.14 -8.34
C GLN A 267 16.71 -17.21 -8.91
N LEU A 268 17.04 -16.39 -9.91
CA LEU A 268 18.39 -16.35 -10.48
C LEU A 268 19.45 -15.98 -9.43
N ALA A 269 19.15 -15.00 -8.56
CA ALA A 269 20.06 -14.60 -7.49
C ALA A 269 20.28 -15.73 -6.46
N LEU A 270 19.22 -16.44 -6.07
CA LEU A 270 19.29 -17.58 -5.16
C LEU A 270 20.07 -18.76 -5.76
N VAL A 271 19.80 -19.09 -7.04
CA VAL A 271 20.53 -20.13 -7.76
C VAL A 271 22.01 -19.77 -7.90
N ALA A 272 22.34 -18.50 -8.15
CA ALA A 272 23.72 -18.05 -8.24
C ALA A 272 24.45 -18.07 -6.88
N ALA A 273 23.79 -17.65 -5.80
CA ALA A 273 24.36 -17.62 -4.46
C ALA A 273 24.53 -19.02 -3.85
N SER A 274 23.72 -19.99 -4.27
CA SER A 274 23.78 -21.38 -3.79
C SER A 274 24.78 -22.25 -4.51
N LYS A 275 25.51 -21.73 -5.52
CA LYS A 275 26.43 -22.54 -6.35
C LYS A 275 27.46 -23.34 -5.55
N ASP A 276 27.90 -22.81 -4.42
CA ASP A 276 28.91 -23.45 -3.57
C ASP A 276 28.31 -24.49 -2.60
N GLU A 277 26.97 -24.53 -2.46
CA GLU A 277 26.23 -25.43 -1.57
C GLU A 277 25.37 -26.41 -2.36
N VAL A 278 25.96 -27.54 -2.76
CA VAL A 278 25.39 -28.54 -3.71
C VAL A 278 23.95 -28.95 -3.38
N HIS A 279 23.64 -29.18 -2.09
CA HIS A 279 22.30 -29.59 -1.66
C HIS A 279 21.26 -28.48 -1.83
N VAL A 280 21.64 -27.23 -1.54
CA VAL A 280 20.76 -26.05 -1.68
C VAL A 280 20.61 -25.69 -3.15
N HIS A 281 21.68 -25.80 -3.93
CA HIS A 281 21.67 -25.58 -5.37
C HIS A 281 20.72 -26.55 -6.09
N GLY A 282 20.82 -27.84 -5.77
CA GLY A 282 19.94 -28.88 -6.32
C GLY A 282 18.47 -28.64 -5.99
N PHE A 283 18.16 -28.11 -4.80
CA PHE A 283 16.79 -27.74 -4.44
C PHE A 283 16.25 -26.54 -5.24
N LEU A 284 17.11 -25.58 -5.60
CA LEU A 284 16.69 -24.35 -6.29
C LEU A 284 16.59 -24.50 -7.82
N ILE A 285 17.12 -25.58 -8.41
CA ILE A 285 17.06 -25.81 -9.86
C ILE A 285 15.91 -26.76 -10.25
N ASN A 286 15.44 -27.59 -9.32
CA ASN A 286 14.34 -28.54 -9.52
C ASN A 286 12.99 -27.95 -9.11
#